data_AF-A0A3L6DKK4-F1
#
_entry.id   AF-A0A3L6DKK4-F1
#
_cell.length_a   1.000
_cell.length_b   1.000
_cell.length_c   1.000
_cell.angle_alpha   90.00
_cell.angle_beta   90.00
_cell.angle_gamma   90.00
#
_symmetry.space_group_name_H-M   'P 1'
#
loop_
_entity.id
_entity.type
_entity.pdbx_description
1 polymer ?
#
loop_
_entity_poly.entity_id
_entity_poly.type
_entity_poly.pdbx_seq_one_letter_code
_entity_poly.pdbx_strand_id
1 'polypeptide(L)'
;MASPDLLFNLWNLFYLGAYQATINIDVPGLDADAATERDAIVFRSYIALGSYQLEKKTRRASKRRFGDAQGPTVVAPSWVLLFPVAIVPNGFACVFNRPMEISTKVRPPKLREVIQVPKKVGRDPRFEPAYGFVHKEGCKLDEFLTLIDLRLQKMIKKSKDLDAIGEMKSRVTWIDKQLKSHPPKNVESEILREHIKKEREAAKAGKRPYYLKKPELRERKLMNKYNELKEAGKLDAFMEKRQRKNASKDHRFMPYRRNGDA
;
A
#
# COMPACT_ATOMS: atom_id res chain seq x y z
N MET A 1 15.24 -13.21 14.58
CA MET A 1 15.35 -14.00 13.34
C MET A 1 14.03 -14.73 13.21
N ALA A 2 13.18 -14.44 12.22
CA ALA A 2 11.90 -15.15 12.06
C ALA A 2 12.19 -16.59 11.62
N SER A 3 11.57 -17.56 12.29
CA SER A 3 11.66 -18.99 11.95
C SER A 3 11.14 -19.22 10.53
N PRO A 4 11.81 -20.02 9.69
CA PRO A 4 11.31 -20.32 8.35
C PRO A 4 10.00 -21.10 8.45
N ASP A 5 8.96 -20.63 7.76
CA ASP A 5 7.64 -21.25 7.74
C ASP A 5 7.73 -22.67 7.14
N LEU A 6 7.75 -23.69 7.98
CA LEU A 6 7.86 -25.10 7.59
C LEU A 6 6.70 -25.53 6.67
N LEU A 7 5.51 -25.00 6.93
CA LEU A 7 4.31 -25.21 6.10
C LEU A 7 4.47 -24.68 4.68
N PHE A 8 5.19 -23.57 4.50
CA PHE A 8 5.37 -22.94 3.19
C PHE A 8 6.17 -23.82 2.23
N ASN A 9 7.20 -24.50 2.72
CA ASN A 9 7.99 -25.43 1.91
C ASN A 9 7.17 -26.67 1.52
N LEU A 10 6.35 -27.19 2.44
CA LEU A 10 5.48 -28.32 2.18
C LEU A 10 4.44 -28.00 1.09
N TRP A 11 3.80 -26.83 1.18
CA TRP A 11 2.83 -26.36 0.19
C TRP A 11 3.49 -26.16 -1.17
N ASN A 12 4.67 -25.56 -1.20
CA ASN A 12 5.40 -25.33 -2.44
C ASN A 12 5.78 -26.63 -3.17
N LEU A 13 6.23 -27.65 -2.42
CA LEU A 13 6.52 -28.97 -2.99
C LEU A 13 5.26 -29.65 -3.56
N PHE A 14 4.12 -29.52 -2.86
CA PHE A 14 2.84 -30.06 -3.33
C PHE A 14 2.38 -29.43 -4.66
N TYR A 15 2.40 -28.09 -4.76
CA TYR A 15 1.95 -27.40 -5.98
C TYR A 15 2.91 -27.57 -7.16
N LEU A 16 4.23 -27.62 -6.92
CA LEU A 16 5.23 -27.91 -7.97
C LEU A 16 5.09 -29.33 -8.50
N GLY A 17 4.95 -30.32 -7.61
CA GLY A 17 4.76 -31.71 -8.01
C GLY A 17 3.47 -31.91 -8.80
N ALA A 18 2.36 -31.29 -8.36
CA ALA A 18 1.08 -31.35 -9.06
C ALA A 18 1.17 -30.72 -10.47
N TYR A 19 1.82 -29.57 -10.62
CA TYR A 19 2.02 -28.92 -11.93
C TYR A 19 2.88 -29.76 -12.89
N GLN A 20 3.95 -30.37 -12.39
CA GLN A 20 4.81 -31.22 -13.21
C GLN A 20 4.09 -32.49 -13.67
N ALA A 21 3.26 -33.08 -12.82
CA ALA A 21 2.44 -34.24 -13.15
C ALA A 21 1.37 -33.90 -14.20
N THR A 22 0.68 -32.78 -14.08
CA THR A 22 -0.40 -32.41 -15.02
C THR A 22 0.10 -32.04 -16.42
N ILE A 23 1.32 -31.51 -16.55
CA ILE A 23 1.92 -31.17 -17.85
C ILE A 23 2.53 -32.37 -18.55
N ASN A 24 3.08 -33.32 -17.79
CA ASN A 24 3.74 -34.50 -18.37
C ASN A 24 2.77 -35.62 -18.74
N ILE A 25 1.54 -35.62 -18.19
CA ILE A 25 0.53 -36.65 -18.47
C ILE A 25 -0.40 -36.15 -19.57
N ASP A 26 -0.16 -36.58 -20.81
CA ASP A 26 -1.16 -36.51 -21.87
C ASP A 26 -2.08 -37.73 -21.75
N VAL A 27 -3.28 -37.54 -21.18
CA VAL A 27 -4.32 -38.57 -21.14
C VAL A 27 -5.16 -38.46 -22.43
N PRO A 28 -5.05 -39.39 -23.39
CA PRO A 28 -5.91 -39.37 -24.57
C PRO A 28 -7.35 -39.76 -24.18
N GLY A 29 -8.34 -39.02 -24.68
CA GLY A 29 -9.76 -39.33 -24.50
C GLY A 29 -10.48 -38.66 -23.32
N LEU A 30 -9.94 -37.57 -22.78
CA LEU A 30 -10.61 -36.76 -21.75
C LEU A 30 -11.86 -36.07 -22.33
N ASP A 31 -12.96 -36.13 -21.57
CA ASP A 31 -14.16 -35.35 -21.83
C ASP A 31 -13.89 -33.84 -21.67
N ALA A 32 -14.70 -32.98 -22.32
CA ALA A 32 -14.47 -31.54 -22.39
C ALA A 32 -14.49 -30.88 -20.99
N ASP A 33 -15.34 -31.38 -20.09
CA ASP A 33 -15.42 -30.89 -18.71
C ASP A 33 -14.16 -31.29 -17.92
N ALA A 34 -13.67 -32.52 -18.10
CA ALA A 34 -12.45 -33.01 -17.45
C ALA A 34 -11.17 -32.29 -17.95
N ALA A 35 -11.13 -31.90 -19.23
CA ALA A 35 -10.07 -31.07 -19.78
C ALA A 35 -10.06 -29.66 -19.16
N THR A 36 -11.25 -29.08 -18.98
CA THR A 36 -11.41 -27.76 -18.34
C THR A 36 -10.95 -27.79 -16.87
N GLU A 37 -11.23 -28.88 -16.16
CA GLU A 37 -10.75 -29.08 -14.79
C GLU A 37 -9.22 -29.25 -14.72
N ARG A 38 -8.61 -30.01 -15.64
CA ARG A 38 -7.15 -30.13 -15.77
C ARG A 38 -6.52 -28.75 -15.95
N ASP A 39 -7.05 -27.96 -16.88
CA ASP A 39 -6.55 -26.61 -17.15
C ASP A 39 -6.70 -25.70 -15.93
N ALA A 40 -7.84 -25.74 -15.24
CA ALA A 40 -8.06 -24.97 -14.01
C ALA A 40 -7.05 -25.31 -12.91
N ILE A 41 -6.68 -26.59 -12.76
CA ILE A 41 -5.66 -27.05 -11.81
C ILE A 41 -4.25 -26.55 -12.21
N VAL A 42 -3.91 -26.59 -13.50
CA VAL A 42 -2.65 -26.05 -14.04
C VAL A 42 -2.56 -24.53 -13.82
N PHE A 43 -3.64 -23.79 -14.08
CA PHE A 43 -3.67 -22.35 -13.87
C PHE A 43 -3.57 -21.97 -12.38
N ARG A 44 -4.29 -22.67 -11.49
CA ARG A 44 -4.20 -22.41 -10.04
C ARG A 44 -2.80 -22.67 -9.48
N SER A 45 -2.15 -23.75 -9.91
CA SER A 45 -0.76 -24.05 -9.51
C SER A 45 0.24 -23.04 -10.08
N TYR A 46 0.05 -22.58 -11.32
CA TYR A 46 0.90 -21.53 -11.92
C TYR A 46 0.76 -20.17 -11.22
N ILE A 47 -0.46 -19.76 -10.85
CA ILE A 47 -0.69 -18.52 -10.10
C ILE A 47 -0.01 -18.58 -8.73
N ALA A 48 -0.09 -19.73 -8.06
CA ALA A 48 0.64 -19.96 -6.81
C ALA A 48 2.14 -19.73 -7.04
N LEU A 49 2.77 -20.33 -8.05
CA LEU A 49 4.20 -20.14 -8.37
C LEU A 49 4.58 -18.69 -8.72
N GLY A 50 3.73 -17.98 -9.47
CA GLY A 50 3.95 -16.58 -9.84
C GLY A 50 4.03 -15.63 -8.64
N SER A 51 3.31 -15.93 -7.56
CA SER A 51 3.34 -15.14 -6.32
C SER A 51 4.71 -15.20 -5.61
N TYR A 52 5.47 -16.30 -5.73
CA TYR A 52 6.80 -16.47 -5.14
C TYR A 52 7.89 -15.63 -5.83
N GLN A 53 7.77 -15.38 -7.15
CA GLN A 53 8.73 -14.57 -7.92
C GLN A 53 8.61 -13.08 -7.56
N LEU A 54 7.37 -12.61 -7.34
CA LEU A 54 7.08 -11.24 -6.94
C LEU A 54 7.59 -10.95 -5.52
N GLU A 55 7.43 -11.89 -4.58
CA GLU A 55 7.90 -11.71 -3.20
C GLU A 55 9.44 -11.75 -3.06
N LYS A 56 10.14 -12.54 -3.89
CA LYS A 56 11.62 -12.52 -3.94
C LYS A 56 12.17 -11.24 -4.58
N LYS A 57 11.49 -10.65 -5.58
CA LYS A 57 11.86 -9.35 -6.17
C LYS A 57 11.65 -8.20 -5.19
N THR A 58 10.55 -8.17 -4.44
CA THR A 58 10.31 -7.13 -3.44
C THR A 58 11.28 -7.23 -2.26
N ARG A 59 11.65 -8.44 -1.82
CA ARG A 59 12.70 -8.65 -0.78
C ARG A 59 14.13 -8.34 -1.27
N ARG A 60 14.47 -8.62 -2.54
CA ARG A 60 15.78 -8.23 -3.10
C ARG A 60 15.88 -6.73 -3.38
N ALA A 61 14.79 -6.08 -3.77
CA ALA A 61 14.74 -4.64 -3.98
C ALA A 61 14.82 -3.83 -2.68
N SER A 62 14.27 -4.35 -1.57
CA SER A 62 14.36 -3.70 -0.26
C SER A 62 15.75 -3.83 0.40
N LYS A 63 16.59 -4.77 -0.06
CA LYS A 63 17.93 -5.02 0.50
C LYS A 63 19.09 -4.36 -0.26
N ARG A 64 18.82 -3.68 -1.38
CA ARG A 64 19.83 -2.92 -2.19
C ARG A 64 19.76 -1.40 -2.02
N ARG A 65 19.44 -0.92 -0.81
CA ARG A 65 19.73 0.47 -0.43
C ARG A 65 20.35 0.44 0.95
N PHE A 66 21.68 0.34 0.98
CA PHE A 66 22.63 0.74 2.02
C PHE A 66 23.86 -0.18 1.94
N GLY A 67 25.04 0.40 1.71
CA GLY A 67 26.33 -0.24 1.97
C GLY A 67 27.23 -0.43 0.74
N ASP A 68 28.39 0.19 0.83
CA ASP A 68 29.50 0.25 -0.12
C ASP A 68 30.25 -1.08 -0.32
N ALA A 69 31.23 -1.01 -1.24
CA ALA A 69 32.43 -1.85 -1.41
C ALA A 69 32.39 -2.94 -2.51
N GLN A 70 33.32 -2.73 -3.46
CA GLN A 70 34.36 -3.64 -3.96
C GLN A 70 33.99 -5.12 -4.20
N GLY A 71 34.30 -5.59 -5.42
CA GLY A 71 34.03 -6.95 -5.89
C GLY A 71 34.69 -8.06 -5.06
N PRO A 72 34.23 -9.30 -5.27
CA PRO A 72 35.09 -10.19 -6.04
C PRO A 72 34.37 -11.02 -7.09
N THR A 73 35.17 -11.44 -8.07
CA THR A 73 34.90 -12.42 -9.12
C THR A 73 34.50 -13.77 -8.53
N VAL A 74 33.33 -14.31 -8.91
CA VAL A 74 33.02 -15.74 -8.76
C VAL A 74 32.18 -16.21 -9.96
N VAL A 75 32.85 -16.98 -10.81
CA VAL A 75 32.39 -18.13 -11.62
C VAL A 75 30.91 -18.14 -12.03
N ALA A 76 30.69 -17.97 -13.33
CA ALA A 76 29.40 -18.16 -13.98
C ALA A 76 28.91 -19.62 -13.85
N PRO A 77 27.68 -19.86 -13.37
CA PRO A 77 26.97 -21.09 -13.65
C PRO A 77 26.25 -20.95 -14.99
N SER A 78 26.68 -21.76 -15.95
CA SER A 78 26.06 -22.04 -17.24
C SER A 78 24.68 -22.66 -17.05
N TRP A 79 23.61 -21.87 -16.93
CA TRP A 79 22.24 -22.38 -17.08
C TRP A 79 21.47 -21.51 -18.06
N VAL A 80 21.29 -22.13 -19.21
CA VAL A 80 20.55 -21.72 -20.41
C VAL A 80 19.26 -20.99 -20.06
N LEU A 81 19.13 -19.81 -20.66
CA LEU A 81 17.88 -19.07 -20.79
C LEU A 81 16.86 -19.94 -21.55
N LEU A 82 15.81 -20.39 -20.88
CA LEU A 82 14.56 -20.77 -21.53
C LEU A 82 13.46 -19.82 -21.04
N PHE A 83 13.40 -18.67 -21.69
CA PHE A 83 12.15 -17.93 -21.81
C PHE A 83 11.23 -18.70 -22.76
N PRO A 84 9.91 -18.77 -22.53
CA PRO A 84 9.00 -19.24 -23.55
C PRO A 84 8.95 -18.17 -24.65
N VAL A 85 9.72 -18.39 -25.70
CA VAL A 85 9.50 -17.76 -26.99
C VAL A 85 8.18 -18.32 -27.50
N ALA A 86 7.13 -17.51 -27.47
CA ALA A 86 5.95 -17.81 -28.26
C ALA A 86 6.39 -17.82 -29.73
N ILE A 87 6.44 -19.01 -30.33
CA ILE A 87 6.70 -19.20 -31.75
C ILE A 87 5.45 -18.71 -32.48
N VAL A 88 5.48 -17.45 -32.90
CA VAL A 88 4.62 -16.94 -33.97
C VAL A 88 5.34 -17.27 -35.28
N PRO A 89 4.67 -17.90 -36.27
CA PRO A 89 5.29 -18.09 -37.57
C PRO A 89 5.54 -16.70 -38.16
N ASN A 90 6.81 -16.40 -38.45
CA ASN A 90 7.39 -15.10 -38.82
C ASN A 90 8.06 -14.32 -37.66
N GLY A 91 9.05 -14.95 -37.01
CA GLY A 91 10.42 -14.43 -37.00
C GLY A 91 10.77 -13.08 -36.32
N PHE A 92 9.88 -12.45 -35.55
CA PHE A 92 10.25 -11.22 -34.81
C PHE A 92 9.84 -11.29 -33.33
N ALA A 93 10.84 -11.41 -32.46
CA ALA A 93 10.68 -11.36 -31.02
C ALA A 93 10.49 -9.90 -30.54
N CYS A 94 9.36 -9.60 -29.92
CA CYS A 94 9.08 -8.30 -29.31
C CYS A 94 9.47 -8.30 -27.83
N VAL A 95 10.37 -7.41 -27.42
CA VAL A 95 10.72 -7.18 -26.00
C VAL A 95 9.88 -6.00 -25.49
N PHE A 96 9.03 -6.23 -24.49
CA PHE A 96 7.90 -5.38 -24.08
C PHE A 96 8.23 -3.94 -23.60
N ASN A 97 9.50 -3.51 -23.52
CA ASN A 97 9.87 -2.17 -23.03
C ASN A 97 11.05 -1.53 -23.79
N ARG A 98 11.31 -1.95 -25.03
CA ARG A 98 12.34 -1.32 -25.89
C ARG A 98 11.69 -0.88 -27.20
N PRO A 99 11.93 0.35 -27.70
CA PRO A 99 11.47 0.73 -29.02
C PRO A 99 12.07 -0.24 -30.04
N MET A 100 11.22 -0.76 -30.92
CA MET A 100 11.65 -1.68 -31.97
C MET A 100 12.39 -0.88 -33.05
N GLU A 101 13.66 -1.19 -33.25
CA GLU A 101 14.47 -0.60 -34.33
C GLU A 101 14.02 -1.21 -35.67
N ILE A 102 13.59 -0.36 -36.61
CA ILE A 102 13.10 -0.78 -37.94
C ILE A 102 14.05 -0.20 -38.99
N SER A 103 14.34 -0.99 -40.03
CA SER A 103 15.20 -0.56 -41.15
C SER A 103 14.60 0.64 -41.90
N THR A 104 15.46 1.60 -42.24
CA THR A 104 15.09 2.82 -43.01
C THR A 104 14.57 2.53 -44.41
N LYS A 105 14.80 1.32 -44.94
CA LYS A 105 14.27 0.87 -46.23
C LYS A 105 12.79 0.48 -46.16
N VAL A 106 12.27 0.20 -44.96
CA VAL A 106 10.88 -0.21 -44.75
C VAL A 106 10.07 1.04 -44.38
N ARG A 107 9.03 1.33 -45.16
CA ARG A 107 8.13 2.44 -44.84
C ARG A 107 7.41 2.13 -43.52
N PRO A 108 7.47 3.02 -42.50
CA PRO A 108 6.77 2.79 -41.26
C PRO A 108 5.25 2.69 -41.51
N PRO A 109 4.54 1.82 -40.78
CA PRO A 109 3.10 1.70 -40.93
C PRO A 109 2.44 3.04 -40.57
N LYS A 110 1.51 3.49 -41.42
CA LYS A 110 0.70 4.67 -41.12
C LYS A 110 -0.14 4.37 -39.87
N LEU A 111 -0.10 5.27 -38.89
CA LEU A 111 -0.99 5.23 -37.74
C LEU A 111 -2.43 5.34 -38.28
N ARG A 112 -3.21 4.28 -38.12
CA ARG A 112 -4.65 4.36 -38.38
C ARG A 112 -5.24 5.25 -37.30
N GLU A 113 -5.95 6.29 -37.69
CA GLU A 113 -6.80 7.04 -36.77
C GLU A 113 -7.94 6.10 -36.35
N VAL A 114 -7.77 5.48 -35.17
CA VAL A 114 -8.84 4.70 -34.56
C VAL A 114 -9.89 5.71 -34.11
N ILE A 115 -10.91 5.92 -34.95
CA ILE A 115 -12.10 6.68 -34.58
C ILE A 115 -12.71 5.95 -33.40
N GLN A 116 -12.54 6.49 -32.20
CA GLN A 116 -13.13 5.93 -31.00
C GLN A 116 -14.64 6.13 -31.11
N VAL A 117 -15.35 5.10 -31.57
CA VAL A 117 -16.81 5.07 -31.49
C VAL A 117 -17.17 5.19 -29.99
N PRO A 118 -18.03 6.15 -29.60
CA PRO A 118 -18.46 6.28 -28.21
C PRO A 118 -19.12 4.96 -27.76
N LYS A 119 -18.39 4.17 -26.98
CA LYS A 119 -18.91 2.92 -26.42
C LYS A 119 -19.87 3.29 -25.29
N LYS A 120 -21.14 2.90 -25.42
CA LYS A 120 -22.11 2.96 -24.31
C LYS A 120 -21.69 1.93 -23.27
N VAL A 121 -21.00 2.37 -22.22
CA VAL A 121 -20.68 1.54 -21.06
C VAL A 121 -21.87 1.63 -20.11
N GLY A 122 -22.49 0.49 -19.77
CA GLY A 122 -23.48 0.42 -18.69
C GLY A 122 -22.78 0.70 -17.37
N ARG A 123 -22.75 1.96 -16.94
CA ARG A 123 -22.17 2.37 -15.65
C ARG A 123 -23.28 2.43 -14.62
N ASP A 124 -22.96 2.06 -13.40
CA ASP A 124 -23.87 2.19 -12.27
C ASP A 124 -24.11 3.69 -12.00
N PRO A 125 -25.38 4.15 -11.96
CA PRO A 125 -25.73 5.56 -11.80
C PRO A 125 -25.13 6.20 -10.55
N ARG A 126 -24.81 5.41 -9.51
CA ARG A 126 -24.14 5.90 -8.30
C ARG A 126 -22.72 6.41 -8.55
N PHE A 127 -22.09 5.99 -9.66
CA PHE A 127 -20.71 6.29 -10.00
C PHE A 127 -20.60 7.13 -11.28
N GLU A 128 -21.69 7.78 -11.72
CA GLU A 128 -21.67 8.64 -12.89
C GLU A 128 -20.99 9.99 -12.59
N PRO A 129 -20.06 10.47 -13.45
CA PRO A 129 -19.40 11.77 -13.27
C PRO A 129 -20.37 12.96 -13.28
N ALA A 130 -21.58 12.78 -13.81
CA ALA A 130 -22.63 13.79 -13.86
C ALA A 130 -23.12 14.24 -12.47
N TYR A 131 -23.00 13.38 -11.44
CA TYR A 131 -23.42 13.69 -10.07
C TYR A 131 -22.35 14.48 -9.27
N GLY A 132 -21.26 14.89 -9.92
CA GLY A 132 -20.25 15.78 -9.35
C GLY A 132 -18.99 15.07 -8.85
N PHE A 133 -17.96 15.87 -8.55
CA PHE A 133 -16.68 15.37 -8.06
C PHE A 133 -16.82 14.94 -6.58
N VAL A 134 -16.54 13.67 -6.29
CA VAL A 134 -16.47 13.19 -4.90
C VAL A 134 -15.28 13.86 -4.22
N HIS A 135 -15.55 14.80 -3.31
CA HIS A 135 -14.52 15.45 -2.52
C HIS A 135 -13.82 14.43 -1.61
N LYS A 136 -12.62 14.00 -2.01
CA LYS A 136 -11.75 13.10 -1.22
C LYS A 136 -11.36 13.67 0.15
N GLU A 137 -11.58 14.96 0.36
CA GLU A 137 -11.14 15.70 1.55
C GLU A 137 -12.07 15.54 2.76
N GLY A 138 -13.20 14.84 2.61
CA GLY A 138 -14.04 14.51 3.76
C GLY A 138 -15.43 14.09 3.33
N CYS A 139 -15.71 12.79 3.42
CA CYS A 139 -17.07 12.41 3.78
C CYS A 139 -17.34 13.10 5.11
N LYS A 140 -18.26 14.06 5.11
CA LYS A 140 -18.70 14.86 6.26
C LYS A 140 -19.47 14.00 7.28
N LEU A 141 -19.09 12.75 7.44
CA LEU A 141 -19.73 11.81 8.33
C LEU A 141 -19.61 12.32 9.77
N ASP A 142 -18.47 12.88 10.15
CA ASP A 142 -18.27 13.49 11.47
C ASP A 142 -19.18 14.71 11.69
N GLU A 143 -19.31 15.59 10.68
CA GLU A 143 -20.24 16.73 10.73
C GLU A 143 -21.71 16.27 10.80
N PHE A 144 -22.05 15.17 10.13
CA PHE A 144 -23.38 14.58 10.17
C PHE A 144 -23.67 13.90 11.52
N LEU A 145 -22.70 13.18 12.07
CA LEU A 145 -22.77 12.52 13.38
C LEU A 145 -22.91 13.56 14.50
N THR A 146 -22.16 14.66 14.45
CA THR A 146 -22.31 15.78 15.41
C THR A 146 -23.67 16.46 15.31
N LEU A 147 -24.22 16.61 14.10
CA LEU A 147 -25.59 17.12 13.90
C LEU A 147 -26.65 16.18 14.52
N ILE A 148 -26.49 14.87 14.33
CA ILE A 148 -27.38 13.86 14.94
C ILE A 148 -27.29 13.91 16.46
N ASP A 149 -26.09 13.99 17.03
CA ASP A 149 -25.89 14.09 18.48
C ASP A 149 -26.60 15.33 19.05
N LEU A 150 -26.41 16.51 18.44
CA LEU A 150 -27.12 17.73 18.85
C LEU A 150 -28.65 17.57 18.80
N ARG A 151 -29.18 16.85 17.79
CA ARG A 151 -30.62 16.57 17.68
C ARG A 151 -31.10 15.60 18.76
N LEU A 152 -30.35 14.54 19.04
CA LEU A 152 -30.65 13.57 20.11
C LEU A 152 -30.65 14.24 21.48
N GLN A 153 -29.66 15.10 21.78
CA GLN A 153 -29.62 15.86 23.03
C GLN A 153 -30.81 16.79 23.20
N LYS A 154 -31.28 17.44 22.13
CA LYS A 154 -32.51 18.25 22.16
C LYS A 154 -33.75 17.40 22.42
N MET A 155 -33.81 16.17 21.90
CA MET A 155 -34.92 15.25 22.13
C MET A 155 -34.91 14.71 23.57
N ILE A 156 -33.75 14.34 24.11
CA ILE A 156 -33.56 13.93 25.52
C ILE A 156 -34.08 15.00 26.50
N LYS A 157 -33.84 16.29 26.22
CA LYS A 157 -34.31 17.41 27.05
C LYS A 157 -35.83 17.62 27.00
N LYS A 158 -36.50 17.17 25.93
CA LYS A 158 -37.94 17.39 25.69
C LYS A 158 -38.80 16.20 26.11
N SER A 159 -38.29 14.99 25.93
CA SER A 159 -38.99 13.75 26.28
C SER A 159 -39.07 13.57 27.80
N LYS A 160 -40.14 12.92 28.26
CA LYS A 160 -40.34 12.52 29.66
C LYS A 160 -40.23 11.00 29.85
N ASP A 161 -40.34 10.23 28.78
CA ASP A 161 -40.34 8.77 28.80
C ASP A 161 -38.94 8.24 29.10
N LEU A 162 -38.79 7.52 30.21
CA LEU A 162 -37.49 7.08 30.72
C LEU A 162 -36.78 6.09 29.79
N ASP A 163 -37.54 5.18 29.16
CA ASP A 163 -37.02 4.14 28.28
C ASP A 163 -36.47 4.73 26.97
N ALA A 164 -37.25 5.60 26.32
CA ALA A 164 -36.81 6.35 25.13
C ALA A 164 -35.60 7.25 25.41
N ILE A 165 -35.52 7.86 26.61
CA ILE A 165 -34.33 8.60 27.04
C ILE A 165 -33.11 7.68 27.17
N GLY A 166 -33.28 6.47 27.68
CA GLY A 166 -32.24 5.45 27.79
C GLY A 166 -31.67 5.05 26.42
N GLU A 167 -32.55 4.80 25.45
CA GLU A 167 -32.15 4.48 24.07
C GLU A 167 -31.40 5.64 23.39
N MET A 168 -31.93 6.86 23.52
CA MET A 168 -31.29 8.06 22.96
C MET A 168 -29.91 8.31 23.58
N LYS A 169 -29.76 8.16 24.91
CA LYS A 169 -28.47 8.24 25.59
C LYS A 169 -27.50 7.17 25.09
N SER A 170 -27.97 5.94 24.92
CA SER A 170 -27.17 4.85 24.36
C SER A 170 -26.68 5.20 22.95
N ARG A 171 -27.53 5.80 22.13
CA ARG A 171 -27.16 6.27 20.78
C ARG A 171 -26.12 7.40 20.81
N VAL A 172 -26.24 8.36 21.74
CA VAL A 172 -25.23 9.40 21.97
C VAL A 172 -23.89 8.78 22.33
N THR A 173 -23.86 7.84 23.28
CA THR A 173 -22.60 7.15 23.65
C THR A 173 -21.98 6.37 22.50
N TRP A 174 -22.80 5.81 21.60
CA TRP A 174 -22.33 5.14 20.40
C TRP A 174 -21.68 6.14 19.43
N ILE A 175 -22.29 7.31 19.22
CA ILE A 175 -21.74 8.39 18.38
C ILE A 175 -20.41 8.88 18.96
N ASP A 176 -20.34 9.12 20.27
CA ASP A 176 -19.09 9.50 20.95
C ASP A 176 -17.98 8.48 20.77
N LYS A 177 -18.32 7.18 20.82
CA LYS A 177 -17.36 6.10 20.57
C LYS A 177 -16.87 6.11 19.12
N GLN A 178 -17.75 6.36 18.15
CA GLN A 178 -17.35 6.50 16.75
C GLN A 178 -16.41 7.70 16.57
N LEU A 179 -16.77 8.86 17.12
CA LEU A 179 -15.98 10.08 16.98
C LEU A 179 -14.59 9.94 17.64
N LYS A 180 -14.49 9.22 18.75
CA LYS A 180 -13.22 8.91 19.43
C LYS A 180 -12.41 7.82 18.76
N SER A 181 -13.05 6.88 18.05
CA SER A 181 -12.37 5.77 17.37
C SER A 181 -11.83 6.17 16.00
N HIS A 182 -12.42 7.20 15.37
CA HIS A 182 -11.85 7.79 14.17
C HIS A 182 -10.42 8.27 14.46
N PRO A 183 -9.43 7.82 13.67
CA PRO A 183 -8.06 8.29 13.87
C PRO A 183 -8.03 9.80 13.67
N PRO A 184 -7.28 10.55 14.50
CA PRO A 184 -7.14 11.98 14.27
C PRO A 184 -6.64 12.20 12.83
N LYS A 185 -7.11 13.29 12.22
CA LYS A 185 -6.62 13.71 10.91
C LYS A 185 -5.10 13.65 10.91
N ASN A 186 -4.56 13.17 9.79
CA ASN A 186 -3.14 12.95 9.69
C ASN A 186 -2.42 14.31 9.84
N VAL A 187 -1.80 14.58 11.00
CA VAL A 187 -1.11 15.87 11.31
C VAL A 187 -0.15 16.27 10.20
N GLU A 188 0.45 15.28 9.52
CA GLU A 188 1.31 15.50 8.36
C GLU A 188 0.58 16.15 7.18
N SER A 189 -0.66 15.75 6.93
CA SER A 189 -1.49 16.27 5.85
C SER A 189 -1.96 17.69 6.13
N GLU A 190 -2.23 18.04 7.39
CA GLU A 190 -2.59 19.40 7.79
C GLU A 190 -1.40 20.35 7.61
N ILE A 191 -0.23 19.96 8.09
CA ILE A 191 1.03 20.69 7.85
C ILE A 191 1.28 20.89 6.35
N LEU A 192 1.02 19.87 5.53
CA LEU A 192 1.20 19.95 4.09
C LEU A 192 0.17 20.88 3.43
N ARG A 193 -1.09 20.84 3.85
CA ARG A 193 -2.16 21.73 3.36
C ARG A 193 -1.83 23.19 3.67
N GLU A 194 -1.44 23.48 4.91
CA GLU A 194 -1.00 24.82 5.31
C GLU A 194 0.18 25.30 4.49
N HIS A 195 1.16 24.43 4.26
CA HIS A 195 2.31 24.73 3.42
C HIS A 195 1.91 25.03 1.98
N ILE A 196 1.12 24.15 1.35
CA ILE A 196 0.64 24.33 -0.03
C ILE A 196 -0.14 25.65 -0.16
N LYS A 197 -0.94 26.01 0.85
CA LYS A 197 -1.69 27.28 0.85
C LYS A 197 -0.75 28.48 0.86
N LYS A 198 0.24 28.50 1.77
CA LYS A 198 1.26 29.58 1.86
C LYS A 198 2.07 29.69 0.58
N GLU A 199 2.48 28.56 0.01
CA GLU A 199 3.25 28.53 -1.24
C GLU A 199 2.42 28.97 -2.44
N ARG A 200 1.11 28.65 -2.47
CA ARG A 200 0.20 29.15 -3.50
C ARG A 200 0.07 30.66 -3.44
N GLU A 201 0.03 31.25 -2.25
CA GLU A 201 0.01 32.71 -2.06
C GLU A 201 1.34 33.35 -2.47
N ALA A 202 2.47 32.75 -2.09
CA ALA A 202 3.79 33.20 -2.51
C ALA A 202 4.00 33.11 -4.04
N ALA A 203 3.49 32.04 -4.66
CA ALA A 203 3.52 31.85 -6.10
C ALA A 203 2.70 32.90 -6.86
N LYS A 204 1.53 33.27 -6.33
CA LYS A 204 0.73 34.38 -6.87
C LYS A 204 1.49 35.70 -6.83
N ALA A 205 2.32 35.92 -5.80
CA ALA A 205 3.22 37.06 -5.69
C ALA A 205 4.49 36.94 -6.57
N GLY A 206 4.60 35.91 -7.42
CA GLY A 206 5.70 35.70 -8.35
C GLY A 206 6.93 35.00 -7.76
N LYS A 207 6.89 34.56 -6.50
CA LYS A 207 7.97 33.76 -5.92
C LYS A 207 7.93 32.34 -6.47
N ARG A 208 9.08 31.68 -6.54
CA ARG A 208 9.16 30.27 -6.96
C ARG A 208 8.53 29.39 -5.88
N PRO A 209 7.54 28.54 -6.21
CA PRO A 209 6.92 27.65 -5.22
C PRO A 209 7.95 26.70 -4.59
N TYR A 210 7.98 26.63 -3.27
CA TYR A 210 8.78 25.69 -2.51
C TYR A 210 7.94 24.48 -2.11
N TYR A 211 8.56 23.29 -2.02
CA TYR A 211 7.90 22.08 -1.54
C TYR A 211 8.58 21.60 -0.28
N LEU A 212 7.77 21.33 0.75
CA LEU A 212 8.29 20.96 2.06
C LEU A 212 9.08 19.66 1.99
N LYS A 213 10.34 19.70 2.44
CA LYS A 213 11.18 18.50 2.51
C LYS A 213 10.68 17.58 3.64
N LYS A 214 10.95 16.27 3.48
CA LYS A 214 10.63 15.25 4.50
C LYS A 214 11.23 15.51 5.90
N PRO A 215 12.50 15.93 6.07
CA PRO A 215 13.02 16.30 7.40
C PRO A 215 12.24 17.46 8.05
N GLU A 216 12.00 18.55 7.32
CA GLU A 216 11.26 19.72 7.82
C GLU A 216 9.81 19.36 8.23
N LEU A 217 9.18 18.45 7.48
CA LEU A 217 7.86 17.91 7.83
C LEU A 217 7.91 17.14 9.18
N ARG A 218 8.99 16.40 9.47
CA ARG A 218 9.16 15.68 10.74
C ARG A 218 9.41 16.64 11.91
N GLU A 219 10.19 17.69 11.68
CA GLU A 219 10.45 18.73 12.68
C GLU A 219 9.17 19.47 13.07
N ARG A 220 8.35 19.89 12.10
CA ARG A 220 7.06 20.55 12.38
C ARG A 220 6.13 19.67 13.21
N LYS A 221 6.02 18.38 12.89
CA LYS A 221 5.23 17.44 13.70
C LYS A 221 5.77 17.31 15.11
N LEU A 222 7.09 17.26 15.26
CA LEU A 222 7.72 17.16 16.56
C LEU A 222 7.46 18.41 17.40
N MET A 223 7.52 19.59 16.79
CA MET A 223 7.18 20.86 17.42
C MET A 223 5.71 20.92 17.85
N ASN A 224 4.76 20.59 16.97
CA ASN A 224 3.33 20.56 17.31
C ASN A 224 3.07 19.63 18.50
N LYS A 225 3.65 18.42 18.46
CA LYS A 225 3.54 17.45 19.55
C LYS A 225 4.10 17.97 20.88
N TYR A 226 5.22 18.70 20.85
CA TYR A 226 5.77 19.27 22.08
C TYR A 226 4.93 20.42 22.62
N ASN A 227 4.35 21.25 21.74
CA ASN A 227 3.45 22.33 22.13
C ASN A 227 2.18 21.75 22.79
N GLU A 228 1.55 20.76 22.17
CA GLU A 228 0.39 20.04 22.74
C GLU A 228 0.70 19.44 24.11
N LEU A 229 1.87 18.82 24.28
CA LEU A 229 2.29 18.23 25.55
C LEU A 229 2.62 19.27 26.62
N LYS A 230 3.15 20.43 26.21
CA LYS A 230 3.43 21.56 27.08
C LYS A 230 2.13 22.18 27.59
N GLU A 231 1.16 22.39 26.69
CA GLU A 231 -0.19 22.87 27.03
C GLU A 231 -0.91 21.90 27.96
N ALA A 232 -0.77 20.58 27.72
CA ALA A 232 -1.35 19.55 28.57
C ALA A 232 -0.60 19.33 29.91
N GLY A 233 0.55 19.99 30.13
CA GLY A 233 1.39 19.81 31.33
C GLY A 233 2.06 18.43 31.44
N LYS A 234 2.17 17.67 30.35
CA LYS A 234 2.68 16.28 30.31
C LYS A 234 4.07 16.17 29.68
N LEU A 235 4.76 17.29 29.48
CA LEU A 235 6.04 17.35 28.79
C LEU A 235 7.13 16.60 29.55
N ASP A 236 7.24 16.80 30.87
CA ASP A 236 8.30 16.20 31.69
C ASP A 236 8.22 14.68 31.70
N ALA A 237 7.02 14.13 31.90
CA ALA A 237 6.78 12.69 31.82
C ALA A 237 7.10 12.11 30.43
N PHE A 238 6.81 12.86 29.35
CA PHE A 238 7.17 12.45 28.00
C PHE A 238 8.69 12.43 27.80
N MET A 239 9.39 13.43 28.31
CA MET A 239 10.85 13.54 28.24
C MET A 239 11.54 12.45 29.06
N GLU A 240 11.08 12.16 30.28
CA GLU A 240 11.58 11.06 31.11
C GLU A 240 11.41 9.71 30.39
N LYS A 241 10.23 9.46 29.80
CA LYS A 241 9.98 8.24 29.02
C LYS A 241 10.89 8.15 27.79
N ARG A 242 11.20 9.27 27.14
CA ARG A 242 12.13 9.32 26.01
C ARG A 242 13.57 9.06 26.45
N GLN A 243 14.00 9.65 27.56
CA GLN A 243 15.31 9.42 28.18
C GLN A 243 15.48 7.95 28.56
N ARG A 244 14.50 7.34 29.25
CA ARG A 244 14.52 5.92 29.62
C ARG A 244 14.66 4.99 28.40
N LYS A 245 13.93 5.29 27.31
CA LYS A 245 14.04 4.53 26.04
C LYS A 245 15.40 4.71 25.37
N ASN A 246 15.97 5.91 25.41
CA ASN A 246 17.30 6.17 24.86
C ASN A 246 18.37 5.45 25.69
N ALA A 247 18.35 5.59 27.01
CA ALA A 247 19.27 4.88 27.91
C ALA A 247 19.21 3.36 27.72
N SER A 248 18.02 2.78 27.55
CA SER A 248 17.86 1.35 27.26
C SER A 248 18.42 0.96 25.88
N LYS A 249 18.34 1.83 24.87
CA LYS A 249 18.98 1.61 23.57
C LYS A 249 20.50 1.72 23.66
N ASP A 250 21.00 2.70 24.41
CA ASP A 250 22.44 2.90 24.60
C ASP A 250 23.05 1.73 25.37
N HIS A 251 22.32 1.16 26.34
CA HIS A 251 22.71 -0.06 27.05
C HIS A 251 22.90 -1.27 26.12
N ARG A 252 22.26 -1.31 24.93
CA ARG A 252 22.51 -2.35 23.92
C ARG A 252 23.91 -2.26 23.30
N PHE A 253 24.45 -1.06 23.21
CA PHE A 253 25.76 -0.79 22.61
C PHE A 253 26.86 -0.58 23.65
N MET A 254 26.51 -0.61 24.94
CA MET A 254 27.48 -0.63 26.02
C MET A 254 28.13 -2.02 26.10
N PRO A 255 29.47 -2.10 26.22
CA PRO A 255 30.14 -3.36 26.42
C PRO A 255 29.63 -4.00 27.72
N TYR A 256 29.31 -5.29 27.67
CA TYR A 256 28.99 -6.03 28.88
C TYR A 256 30.16 -5.92 29.86
N ARG A 257 29.85 -5.66 31.12
CA ARG A 257 30.83 -5.74 32.19
C ARG A 257 31.40 -7.15 32.14
N ARG A 258 32.69 -7.29 31.81
CA ARG A 258 33.39 -8.57 31.83
C ARG A 258 33.27 -9.08 33.27
N ASN A 259 32.63 -10.24 33.48
CA ASN A 259 32.61 -10.89 34.77
C ASN A 259 34.09 -11.12 35.13
N GLY A 260 34.61 -10.31 36.04
CA GLY A 260 35.97 -10.45 36.52
C GLY A 260 36.03 -11.72 37.35
N ASP A 261 36.97 -12.57 37.00
CA ASP A 261 37.38 -13.75 37.73
C ASP A 261 37.55 -13.38 39.22
N ALA A 262 36.73 -14.00 40.07
CA ALA A 262 36.92 -14.10 41.51
C ALA A 262 37.16 -15.57 41.82
#